data_AF-A0A1Q3C4G3-F1
#
_entry.id   AF-A0A1Q3C4G3-F1
#
_cell.length_a   1.000
_cell.length_b   1.000
_cell.length_c   1.000
_cell.angle_alpha   90.00
_cell.angle_beta   90.00
_cell.angle_gamma   90.00
#
_symmetry.space_group_name_H-M   'P 1'
#
loop_
_entity.id
_entity.type
_entity.pdbx_description
1 polymer ?
#
loop_
_entity_poly.entity_id
_entity_poly.type
_entity_poly.pdbx_seq_one_letter_code
_entity_poly.pdbx_strand_id
1 'polypeptide(L)'
;IVNSLKNLGKSHSNQELVRKILRCLPRSWTPKVTAIEEAKDLSTLPLEQLLGSLMTHETTMKNHEHVKVKKKKTIALKASREESESDEDDDIILISKQFKKFLKSQKGKKAFKKKFPQDEESSKKEEPTCYECKKAGHLKNECPNLKKKERFNKSNSRKIMSIPRRRKQCDEEVVNLALMALEEDTSEDESENEVNFTFDELQNAYENLFNEYENVCLKNKSLKKNAISISKELEILKSENSKHINEIESLKSKNSFYMNEIDILNVSSKLSIGSMKENEKLKIEIDALKKSFFIFSNSSAKLDNLLGLQRCVFDKADLGYEEIKNVKHFKNFFVKKN
;
A
#
# COMPACT_ATOMS: atom_id res chain seq x y z
N ILE A 1 -7.58 19.50 -12.77
CA ILE A 1 -8.21 19.85 -14.07
C ILE A 1 -9.69 20.22 -13.90
N VAL A 2 -10.57 19.38 -13.32
CA VAL A 2 -12.01 19.72 -13.13
C VAL A 2 -12.22 20.96 -12.26
N ASN A 3 -11.51 21.08 -11.12
CA ASN A 3 -11.56 22.29 -10.27
C ASN A 3 -11.04 23.54 -10.99
N SER A 4 -10.05 23.39 -11.85
CA SER A 4 -9.45 24.48 -12.64
C SER A 4 -10.40 24.98 -13.74
N LEU A 5 -11.19 24.08 -14.35
CA LEU A 5 -12.17 24.38 -15.40
C LEU A 5 -13.44 25.03 -14.84
N LYS A 6 -13.82 24.71 -13.60
CA LYS A 6 -14.95 25.35 -12.91
C LYS A 6 -14.71 26.85 -12.69
N ASN A 7 -13.47 27.24 -12.44
CA ASN A 7 -13.05 28.65 -12.32
C ASN A 7 -13.04 29.41 -13.65
N LEU A 8 -13.08 28.69 -14.78
CA LEU A 8 -13.13 29.24 -16.14
C LEU A 8 -14.57 29.29 -16.70
N GLY A 9 -15.59 29.14 -15.85
CA GLY A 9 -17.01 29.23 -16.24
C GLY A 9 -17.60 27.98 -16.90
N LYS A 10 -16.85 26.87 -16.96
CA LYS A 10 -17.38 25.59 -17.47
C LYS A 10 -17.90 24.74 -16.32
N SER A 11 -19.21 24.69 -16.16
CA SER A 11 -19.89 23.75 -15.25
C SER A 11 -19.99 22.37 -15.90
N HIS A 12 -19.42 21.35 -15.26
CA HIS A 12 -19.64 19.96 -15.63
C HIS A 12 -20.84 19.40 -14.85
N SER A 13 -21.77 18.76 -15.54
CA SER A 13 -22.85 18.01 -14.89
C SER A 13 -22.30 16.76 -14.19
N ASN A 14 -22.97 16.27 -13.15
CA ASN A 14 -22.57 15.04 -12.47
C ASN A 14 -22.43 13.87 -13.46
N GLN A 15 -23.33 13.79 -14.44
CA GLN A 15 -23.32 12.80 -15.50
C GLN A 15 -22.02 12.84 -16.33
N GLU A 16 -21.52 14.03 -16.66
CA GLU A 16 -20.26 14.19 -17.39
C GLU A 16 -19.05 13.78 -16.56
N LEU A 17 -19.06 14.10 -15.26
CA LEU A 17 -17.97 13.73 -14.35
C LEU A 17 -17.89 12.21 -14.19
N VAL A 18 -19.02 11.55 -13.95
CA VAL A 18 -19.12 10.09 -13.84
C VAL A 18 -18.63 9.43 -15.13
N ARG A 19 -19.08 9.87 -16.30
CA ARG A 19 -18.62 9.34 -17.59
C ARG A 19 -17.12 9.52 -17.82
N LYS A 20 -16.56 10.68 -17.45
CA LYS A 20 -15.11 10.92 -17.56
C LYS A 20 -14.33 9.98 -16.66
N ILE A 21 -14.78 9.75 -15.42
CA ILE A 21 -14.15 8.80 -14.49
C ILE A 21 -14.20 7.39 -15.05
N LEU A 22 -15.37 6.93 -15.52
CA LEU A 22 -15.53 5.58 -16.09
C LEU A 22 -14.65 5.36 -17.33
N ARG A 23 -14.49 6.37 -18.19
CA ARG A 23 -13.59 6.31 -19.37
C ARG A 23 -12.11 6.24 -19.01
N CYS A 24 -11.71 6.70 -17.83
CA CYS A 24 -10.32 6.64 -17.38
C CYS A 24 -9.94 5.27 -16.77
N LEU A 25 -10.89 4.35 -16.62
CA LEU A 25 -10.61 3.03 -16.05
C LEU A 25 -9.93 2.08 -17.06
N PRO A 26 -9.05 1.16 -16.61
CA PRO A 26 -8.41 0.17 -17.49
C PRO A 26 -9.41 -0.76 -18.18
N ARG A 27 -9.02 -1.35 -19.33
CA ARG A 27 -9.88 -2.31 -20.09
C ARG A 27 -10.38 -3.49 -19.26
N SER A 28 -9.65 -3.91 -18.22
CA SER A 28 -10.08 -4.98 -17.31
C SER A 28 -11.33 -4.63 -16.50
N TRP A 29 -11.72 -3.35 -16.44
CA TRP A 29 -12.89 -2.85 -15.73
C TRP A 29 -14.14 -2.74 -16.62
N THR A 30 -14.03 -3.04 -17.92
CA THR A 30 -15.15 -2.93 -18.88
C THR A 30 -16.44 -3.60 -18.38
N PRO A 31 -16.44 -4.83 -17.85
CA PRO A 31 -17.66 -5.47 -17.35
C PRO A 31 -18.31 -4.70 -16.19
N LYS A 32 -17.49 -4.08 -15.32
CA LYS A 32 -17.97 -3.29 -14.19
C LYS A 32 -18.51 -1.93 -14.64
N VAL A 33 -17.88 -1.32 -15.65
CA VAL A 33 -18.35 -0.07 -16.28
C VAL A 33 -19.72 -0.28 -16.92
N THR A 34 -19.88 -1.31 -17.76
CA THR A 34 -21.16 -1.64 -18.41
C THR A 34 -22.25 -1.90 -17.38
N ALA A 35 -21.97 -2.68 -16.33
CA ALA A 35 -22.95 -2.93 -15.27
C ALA A 35 -23.37 -1.65 -14.51
N ILE A 36 -22.47 -0.67 -14.35
CA ILE A 36 -22.80 0.62 -13.73
C ILE A 36 -23.66 1.48 -14.67
N GLU A 37 -23.34 1.49 -15.96
CA GLU A 37 -24.09 2.23 -16.98
C GLU A 37 -25.50 1.66 -17.19
N GLU A 38 -25.69 0.34 -17.04
CA GLU A 38 -26.99 -0.33 -17.16
C GLU A 38 -27.83 -0.26 -15.88
N ALA A 39 -27.21 -0.37 -14.70
CA ALA A 39 -27.94 -0.49 -13.43
C ALA A 39 -28.26 0.83 -12.74
N LYS A 40 -27.59 1.94 -13.11
CA LYS A 40 -27.73 3.23 -12.43
C LYS A 40 -27.84 4.40 -13.40
N ASP A 41 -28.75 5.31 -13.11
CA ASP A 41 -28.83 6.59 -13.79
C ASP A 41 -27.61 7.46 -13.47
N LEU A 42 -26.77 7.69 -14.48
CA LEU A 42 -25.52 8.45 -14.34
C LEU A 42 -25.72 9.91 -13.88
N SER A 43 -26.94 10.45 -14.00
CA SER A 43 -27.30 11.79 -13.54
C SER A 43 -27.62 11.87 -12.04
N THR A 44 -28.05 10.76 -11.43
CA THR A 44 -28.47 10.70 -10.02
C THR A 44 -27.43 10.02 -9.12
N LEU A 45 -26.43 9.36 -9.69
CA LEU A 45 -25.37 8.67 -8.96
C LEU A 45 -24.42 9.66 -8.25
N PRO A 46 -24.34 9.64 -6.90
CA PRO A 46 -23.35 10.43 -6.17
C PRO A 46 -21.93 9.91 -6.44
N LEU A 47 -20.97 10.83 -6.56
CA LEU A 47 -19.57 10.50 -6.87
C LEU A 47 -18.93 9.64 -5.78
N GLU A 48 -19.33 9.85 -4.53
CA GLU A 48 -18.86 9.09 -3.37
C GLU A 48 -19.26 7.62 -3.48
N GLN A 49 -20.50 7.36 -3.93
CA GLN A 49 -20.99 6.00 -4.16
C GLN A 49 -20.29 5.32 -5.34
N LEU A 50 -20.01 6.07 -6.41
CA LEU A 50 -19.24 5.58 -7.54
C LEU A 50 -17.83 5.17 -7.09
N LEU A 51 -17.13 6.05 -6.38
CA LEU A 51 -15.77 5.80 -5.91
C LEU A 51 -15.72 4.63 -4.93
N GLY A 52 -16.70 4.52 -4.03
CA GLY A 52 -16.82 3.37 -3.11
C GLY A 52 -17.02 2.04 -3.84
N SER A 53 -17.87 2.02 -4.88
CA SER A 53 -18.07 0.83 -5.73
C SER A 53 -16.79 0.44 -6.47
N LEU A 54 -16.04 1.42 -6.97
CA LEU A 54 -14.78 1.19 -7.67
C LEU A 54 -13.70 0.64 -6.71
N MET A 55 -13.49 1.28 -5.56
CA MET A 55 -12.53 0.81 -4.54
C MET A 55 -12.82 -0.62 -4.06
N THR A 56 -14.10 -0.95 -3.88
CA THR A 56 -14.52 -2.31 -3.50
C THR A 56 -14.16 -3.31 -4.60
N HIS A 57 -14.41 -2.98 -5.87
CA HIS A 57 -14.07 -3.82 -7.01
C HIS A 57 -12.55 -3.98 -7.19
N GLU A 58 -11.76 -2.93 -6.95
CA GLU A 58 -10.30 -3.03 -6.98
C GLU A 58 -9.80 -4.04 -5.94
N THR A 59 -10.35 -3.96 -4.72
CA THR A 59 -9.99 -4.85 -3.61
C THR A 59 -10.36 -6.30 -3.93
N THR A 60 -11.54 -6.55 -4.50
CA THR A 60 -11.94 -7.90 -4.89
C THR A 60 -11.11 -8.44 -6.05
N MET A 61 -10.75 -7.60 -7.04
CA MET A 61 -9.86 -8.00 -8.13
C MET A 61 -8.48 -8.43 -7.62
N LYS A 62 -7.84 -7.63 -6.73
CA LYS A 62 -6.55 -7.97 -6.13
C LYS A 62 -6.62 -9.28 -5.32
N ASN A 63 -7.71 -9.49 -4.58
CA ASN A 63 -7.92 -10.74 -3.84
C ASN A 63 -8.09 -11.95 -4.77
N HIS A 64 -8.77 -11.79 -5.92
CA HIS A 64 -8.93 -12.86 -6.90
C HIS A 64 -7.67 -13.14 -7.72
N GLU A 65 -6.80 -12.16 -7.93
CA GLU A 65 -5.51 -12.34 -8.60
C GLU A 65 -4.59 -13.24 -7.75
N HIS A 66 -4.53 -13.01 -6.44
CA HIS A 66 -3.84 -13.90 -5.49
C HIS A 66 -4.47 -15.31 -5.38
N VAL A 67 -5.75 -15.48 -5.72
CA VAL A 67 -6.48 -16.75 -5.63
C VAL A 67 -6.50 -17.52 -6.96
N LYS A 68 -6.47 -16.86 -8.11
CA LYS A 68 -6.47 -17.51 -9.44
C LYS A 68 -5.14 -18.17 -9.77
N VAL A 69 -4.01 -17.63 -9.29
CA VAL A 69 -2.71 -18.32 -9.38
C VAL A 69 -2.71 -19.59 -8.53
N LYS A 70 -3.50 -19.65 -7.44
CA LYS A 70 -3.61 -20.81 -6.54
C LYS A 70 -4.72 -21.81 -6.89
N LYS A 71 -5.52 -21.58 -7.95
CA LYS A 71 -6.69 -22.42 -8.28
C LYS A 71 -6.67 -22.89 -9.72
N LYS A 72 -5.75 -23.80 -10.02
CA LYS A 72 -5.97 -24.89 -11.00
C LYS A 72 -5.60 -26.21 -10.36
N LYS A 73 -6.58 -26.78 -9.64
CA LYS A 73 -6.82 -28.21 -9.33
C LYS A 73 -8.00 -28.24 -8.36
N THR A 74 -9.20 -28.44 -8.90
CA THR A 74 -10.37 -28.97 -8.17
C THR A 74 -10.00 -30.38 -7.71
N ILE A 75 -10.17 -30.80 -6.44
CA ILE A 75 -11.40 -31.16 -5.71
C ILE A 75 -11.10 -31.04 -4.18
N ALA A 76 -12.16 -30.94 -3.37
CA ALA A 76 -12.29 -30.41 -1.99
C ALA A 76 -11.43 -30.95 -0.81
N LEU A 77 -11.51 -30.17 0.28
CA LEU A 77 -11.18 -30.36 1.73
C LEU A 77 -9.87 -29.74 2.27
N LYS A 78 -9.88 -29.45 3.58
CA LYS A 78 -9.35 -28.26 4.30
C LYS A 78 -8.12 -28.59 5.18
N ALA A 79 -7.30 -27.56 5.44
CA ALA A 79 -6.21 -27.44 6.45
C ALA A 79 -4.94 -28.26 6.14
N SER A 80 -3.70 -27.77 6.31
CA SER A 80 -3.13 -26.73 7.18
C SER A 80 -1.92 -26.06 6.50
N ARG A 81 -1.47 -24.94 7.07
CA ARG A 81 -0.32 -24.12 6.63
C ARG A 81 0.97 -24.83 7.00
N GLU A 82 1.80 -25.20 6.03
CA GLU A 82 3.27 -25.23 6.13
C GLU A 82 3.92 -24.96 4.76
N GLU A 83 5.14 -24.46 4.84
CA GLU A 83 6.01 -23.93 3.77
C GLU A 83 6.61 -25.05 2.92
N SER A 84 6.75 -24.82 1.60
CA SER A 84 7.77 -25.44 0.75
C SER A 84 7.65 -24.83 -0.66
N GLU A 85 8.66 -24.08 -1.09
CA GLU A 85 9.77 -24.54 -1.94
C GLU A 85 9.33 -24.84 -3.39
N SER A 86 10.09 -24.23 -4.30
CA SER A 86 9.79 -24.01 -5.71
C SER A 86 9.66 -25.32 -6.51
N ASP A 87 8.55 -25.46 -7.23
CA ASP A 87 8.20 -26.59 -8.13
C ASP A 87 9.14 -26.76 -9.36
N GLU A 88 10.26 -26.02 -9.45
CA GLU A 88 11.20 -26.10 -10.58
C GLU A 88 12.06 -27.38 -10.56
N ASP A 89 12.20 -28.04 -9.41
CA ASP A 89 13.02 -29.24 -9.26
C ASP A 89 12.34 -30.50 -9.84
N ASP A 90 11.01 -30.54 -9.89
CA ASP A 90 10.26 -31.71 -10.33
C ASP A 90 10.41 -32.00 -11.84
N ASP A 91 10.49 -30.97 -12.67
CA ASP A 91 10.70 -31.10 -14.11
C ASP A 91 12.14 -31.55 -14.44
N ILE A 92 13.14 -31.05 -13.69
CA ILE A 92 14.54 -31.48 -13.80
C ILE A 92 14.71 -32.95 -13.39
N ILE A 93 13.97 -33.39 -12.37
CA ILE A 93 13.95 -34.79 -11.92
C ILE A 93 13.30 -35.70 -12.97
N LEU A 94 12.24 -35.25 -13.64
CA LEU A 94 11.57 -35.98 -14.72
C LEU A 94 12.48 -36.18 -15.94
N ILE A 95 13.15 -35.12 -16.40
CA ILE A 95 14.10 -35.17 -17.52
C ILE A 95 15.30 -36.06 -17.14
N SER A 96 15.85 -35.90 -15.94
CA SER A 96 16.95 -36.74 -15.44
C SER A 96 16.57 -38.22 -15.34
N LYS A 97 15.32 -38.54 -14.98
CA LYS A 97 14.80 -39.91 -14.94
C LYS A 97 14.64 -40.50 -16.34
N GLN A 98 14.17 -39.73 -17.31
CA GLN A 98 14.05 -40.16 -18.71
C GLN A 98 15.44 -40.41 -19.32
N PHE A 99 16.40 -39.52 -19.09
CA PHE A 99 17.76 -39.67 -19.56
C PHE A 99 18.48 -40.87 -18.91
N LYS A 100 18.26 -41.10 -17.60
CA LYS A 100 18.78 -42.29 -16.89
C LYS A 100 18.15 -43.59 -17.41
N LYS A 101 16.91 -43.58 -17.89
CA LYS A 101 16.28 -44.74 -18.56
C LYS A 101 16.90 -44.97 -19.94
N PHE A 102 17.13 -43.92 -20.72
CA PHE A 102 17.79 -43.97 -22.03
C PHE A 102 19.24 -44.50 -21.94
N LEU A 103 20.03 -44.05 -20.96
CA LEU A 103 21.38 -44.58 -20.73
C LEU A 103 21.40 -46.05 -20.27
N LYS A 104 20.31 -46.53 -19.65
CA LYS A 104 20.17 -47.93 -19.25
C LYS A 104 19.74 -48.83 -20.40
N SER A 105 18.92 -48.33 -21.34
CA SER A 105 18.50 -49.10 -22.52
C SER A 105 19.63 -49.34 -23.52
N GLN A 106 20.66 -48.49 -23.56
CA GLN A 106 21.85 -48.70 -24.41
C GLN A 106 22.93 -49.63 -23.83
N LYS A 107 22.94 -49.92 -22.51
CA LYS A 107 23.96 -50.79 -21.88
C LYS A 107 23.88 -52.28 -22.29
N GLY A 108 22.91 -52.67 -23.11
CA GLY A 108 22.76 -54.03 -23.65
C GLY A 108 23.56 -54.32 -24.93
N LYS A 109 24.23 -53.34 -25.55
CA LYS A 109 24.98 -53.56 -26.80
C LYS A 109 26.42 -53.05 -26.72
N LYS A 110 27.34 -54.03 -26.71
CA LYS A 110 28.79 -53.98 -27.00
C LYS A 110 29.72 -53.46 -25.89
N ALA A 111 30.47 -54.42 -25.36
CA ALA A 111 31.74 -54.22 -24.67
C ALA A 111 32.74 -53.48 -25.59
N PHE A 112 33.22 -52.33 -25.17
CA PHE A 112 34.43 -51.73 -25.71
C PHE A 112 35.47 -51.66 -24.59
N LYS A 113 36.44 -52.58 -24.65
CA LYS A 113 37.73 -52.41 -23.99
C LYS A 113 38.44 -51.25 -24.68
N LYS A 114 38.50 -50.07 -24.04
CA LYS A 114 39.48 -49.04 -24.39
C LYS A 114 40.65 -49.16 -23.42
N LYS A 115 41.75 -49.74 -23.90
CA LYS A 115 43.08 -49.54 -23.31
C LYS A 115 43.48 -48.09 -23.59
N PHE A 116 43.88 -47.35 -22.56
CA PHE A 116 44.66 -46.13 -22.72
C PHE A 116 45.99 -46.31 -21.97
N PRO A 117 47.13 -45.86 -22.55
CA PRO A 117 48.43 -45.88 -21.88
C PRO A 117 48.48 -44.86 -20.72
N GLN A 118 49.29 -45.19 -19.73
CA GLN A 118 49.73 -44.30 -18.66
C GLN A 118 50.55 -43.16 -19.23
N ASP A 119 50.41 -41.97 -18.65
CA ASP A 119 51.54 -41.09 -18.32
C ASP A 119 51.25 -40.39 -16.99
N GLU A 120 52.31 -40.35 -16.17
CA GLU A 120 52.45 -39.77 -14.83
C GLU A 120 52.19 -38.24 -14.88
N GLU A 121 51.70 -37.55 -13.84
CA GLU A 121 52.43 -37.31 -12.59
C GLU A 121 51.53 -36.68 -11.50
N SER A 122 51.98 -36.93 -10.27
CA SER A 122 51.52 -36.66 -8.90
C SER A 122 50.62 -35.45 -8.55
N SER A 123 49.62 -35.72 -7.71
CA SER A 123 49.50 -35.10 -6.37
C SER A 123 48.37 -35.76 -5.53
N LYS A 124 48.76 -36.58 -4.55
CA LYS A 124 48.06 -37.06 -3.34
C LYS A 124 46.52 -37.27 -3.43
N LYS A 125 46.10 -38.47 -3.83
CA LYS A 125 44.75 -38.99 -3.53
C LYS A 125 44.85 -39.92 -2.31
N GLU A 126 44.09 -39.62 -1.26
CA GLU A 126 43.89 -40.54 -0.15
C GLU A 126 43.32 -41.87 -0.68
N GLU A 127 43.98 -42.97 -0.36
CA GLU A 127 43.55 -44.31 -0.77
C GLU A 127 42.15 -44.62 -0.19
N PRO A 128 41.21 -45.18 -0.99
CA PRO A 128 39.88 -45.49 -0.49
C PRO A 128 39.95 -46.54 0.62
N THR A 129 39.45 -46.21 1.81
CA THR A 129 39.29 -47.13 2.94
C THR A 129 38.01 -47.95 2.80
N CYS A 130 38.14 -49.28 2.94
CA CYS A 130 37.02 -50.19 2.95
C CYS A 130 36.17 -50.01 4.21
N TYR A 131 34.86 -49.73 4.04
CA TYR A 131 33.92 -49.54 5.15
C TYR A 131 33.67 -50.80 5.99
N GLU A 132 33.97 -52.00 5.49
CA GLU A 132 33.80 -53.26 6.25
C GLU A 132 35.06 -53.73 6.98
N CYS A 133 36.26 -53.54 6.41
CA CYS A 133 37.50 -54.00 7.04
C CYS A 133 38.45 -52.88 7.48
N LYS A 134 38.07 -51.61 7.26
CA LYS A 134 38.84 -50.39 7.62
C LYS A 134 40.29 -50.36 7.11
N LYS A 135 40.61 -51.11 6.04
CA LYS A 135 41.92 -51.10 5.39
C LYS A 135 41.88 -50.22 4.14
N ALA A 136 42.94 -49.47 3.91
CA ALA A 136 43.13 -48.66 2.71
C ALA A 136 43.36 -49.53 1.46
N GLY A 137 43.06 -48.99 0.28
CA GLY A 137 43.37 -49.60 -1.02
C GLY A 137 42.25 -50.38 -1.70
N HIS A 138 41.02 -50.44 -1.14
CA HIS A 138 39.86 -51.06 -1.82
C HIS A 138 38.52 -50.55 -1.26
N LEU A 139 37.48 -50.56 -2.10
CA LEU A 139 36.11 -50.26 -1.69
C LEU A 139 35.38 -51.52 -1.19
N LYS A 140 34.25 -51.35 -0.50
CA LYS A 140 33.44 -52.46 0.06
C LYS A 140 33.25 -53.61 -0.94
N ASN A 141 33.00 -53.29 -2.20
CA ASN A 141 32.68 -54.27 -3.25
C ASN A 141 33.87 -55.18 -3.63
N GLU A 142 35.10 -54.80 -3.26
CA GLU A 142 36.35 -55.51 -3.58
C GLU A 142 36.98 -56.15 -2.33
N CYS A 143 36.29 -56.11 -1.19
CA CYS A 143 36.84 -56.62 0.07
C CYS A 143 37.07 -58.14 0.02
N PRO A 144 38.32 -58.62 0.25
CA PRO A 144 38.63 -60.05 0.26
C PRO A 144 37.80 -60.87 1.27
N ASN A 145 37.26 -60.21 2.31
CA ASN A 145 36.48 -60.83 3.37
C ASN A 145 35.01 -61.08 3.02
N LEU A 146 34.48 -60.56 1.89
CA LEU A 146 33.10 -60.82 1.48
C LEU A 146 32.88 -62.25 0.95
N LYS A 147 33.93 -62.97 0.56
CA LYS A 147 33.82 -64.31 -0.05
C LYS A 147 33.70 -65.48 0.94
N LYS A 148 33.54 -65.24 2.25
CA LYS A 148 33.50 -66.30 3.29
C LYS A 148 32.17 -66.47 4.04
N LYS A 149 31.02 -66.06 3.46
CA LYS A 149 29.71 -66.54 3.94
C LYS A 149 28.93 -67.21 2.81
N GLU A 150 29.24 -68.50 2.71
CA GLU A 150 28.42 -69.65 2.36
C GLU A 150 27.39 -69.59 1.21
N ARG A 151 27.67 -70.48 0.26
CA ARG A 151 26.78 -71.07 -0.73
C ARG A 151 25.80 -72.02 -0.02
N PHE A 152 24.49 -71.91 -0.30
CA PHE A 152 23.56 -73.05 -0.23
C PHE A 152 22.42 -72.88 -1.27
N ASN A 153 21.82 -74.01 -1.62
CA ASN A 153 21.34 -74.38 -2.95
C ASN A 153 19.93 -73.92 -3.36
N LYS A 154 19.75 -74.00 -4.69
CA LYS A 154 18.57 -73.86 -5.55
C LYS A 154 17.47 -74.91 -5.27
N SER A 155 16.19 -74.52 -5.24
CA SER A 155 15.08 -75.26 -5.90
C SER A 155 13.71 -74.55 -5.81
N ASN A 156 12.95 -74.67 -6.91
CA ASN A 156 11.56 -74.30 -7.09
C ASN A 156 10.60 -75.12 -6.21
N SER A 157 9.53 -74.51 -5.71
CA SER A 157 8.19 -75.13 -5.72
C SER A 157 7.09 -74.14 -5.31
N ARG A 158 6.07 -74.02 -6.16
CA ARG A 158 4.76 -73.44 -5.87
C ARG A 158 4.08 -74.23 -4.74
N LYS A 159 3.44 -73.55 -3.78
CA LYS A 159 2.09 -73.91 -3.29
C LYS A 159 1.53 -72.86 -2.33
N ILE A 160 0.27 -72.56 -2.59
CA ILE A 160 -0.70 -71.80 -1.83
C ILE A 160 -1.04 -72.58 -0.54
N MET A 161 -1.12 -71.93 0.63
CA MET A 161 -2.36 -71.66 1.38
C MET A 161 -2.13 -71.43 2.90
N SER A 162 -2.94 -70.49 3.43
CA SER A 162 -3.49 -70.40 4.79
C SER A 162 -2.65 -69.87 5.97
N ILE A 163 -3.14 -68.73 6.45
CA ILE A 163 -2.85 -68.02 7.71
C ILE A 163 -3.54 -68.75 8.89
N PRO A 164 -2.94 -68.73 10.11
CA PRO A 164 -3.71 -68.30 11.27
C PRO A 164 -3.10 -67.09 11.98
N ARG A 165 -3.96 -66.10 12.18
CA ARG A 165 -3.76 -64.82 12.86
C ARG A 165 -3.40 -65.01 14.33
N ARG A 166 -2.56 -64.12 14.91
CA ARG A 166 -2.87 -63.33 16.13
C ARG A 166 -1.94 -62.10 16.31
N ARG A 167 -2.48 -60.93 15.93
CA ARG A 167 -2.45 -59.58 16.57
C ARG A 167 -1.17 -59.05 17.25
N LYS A 168 -0.62 -57.96 16.69
CA LYS A 168 -0.82 -56.58 17.20
C LYS A 168 -0.46 -55.55 16.10
N GLN A 169 -1.09 -54.39 16.19
CA GLN A 169 -1.50 -53.49 15.12
C GLN A 169 -0.72 -52.16 15.19
N CYS A 170 -0.31 -51.62 14.04
CA CYS A 170 -0.35 -50.20 13.68
C CYS A 170 -0.07 -50.07 12.17
N ASP A 171 -0.88 -49.26 11.52
CA ASP A 171 -1.23 -49.31 10.10
C ASP A 171 -0.22 -48.61 9.18
N GLU A 172 0.16 -49.30 8.10
CA GLU A 172 0.94 -48.75 6.99
C GLU A 172 0.23 -49.15 5.68
N GLU A 173 -0.56 -48.24 5.12
CA GLU A 173 -1.27 -48.47 3.86
C GLU A 173 -0.31 -48.23 2.67
N VAL A 174 0.46 -49.26 2.35
CA VAL A 174 1.11 -49.39 1.05
C VAL A 174 0.04 -49.78 0.03
N VAL A 175 -0.48 -48.79 -0.71
CA VAL A 175 -1.35 -49.02 -1.87
C VAL A 175 -0.51 -49.63 -2.98
N ASN A 176 -0.61 -50.96 -3.14
CA ASN A 176 -0.12 -51.66 -4.31
C ASN A 176 -0.99 -51.28 -5.53
N LEU A 177 -0.58 -50.23 -6.27
CA LEU A 177 -1.21 -49.84 -7.51
C LEU A 177 -0.72 -50.76 -8.65
N ALA A 178 -1.45 -51.85 -8.89
CA ALA A 178 -1.25 -52.70 -10.07
C ALA A 178 -1.82 -51.99 -11.31
N LEU A 179 -0.96 -51.41 -12.14
CA LEU A 179 -1.28 -50.91 -13.48
C LEU A 179 -1.30 -52.10 -14.45
N MET A 180 -2.48 -52.69 -14.70
CA MET A 180 -2.68 -53.54 -15.86
C MET A 180 -2.90 -52.64 -17.08
N ALA A 181 -1.98 -52.68 -18.03
CA ALA A 181 -2.15 -52.10 -19.35
C ALA A 181 -3.20 -52.92 -20.11
N LEU A 182 -4.22 -52.26 -20.66
CA LEU A 182 -5.05 -52.81 -21.71
C LEU A 182 -4.28 -52.58 -23.01
N GLU A 183 -3.77 -53.66 -23.60
CA GLU A 183 -3.40 -53.67 -25.01
C GLU A 183 -4.72 -53.62 -25.79
N GLU A 184 -5.07 -52.43 -26.27
CA GLU A 184 -6.17 -52.23 -27.21
C GLU A 184 -5.56 -52.25 -28.61
N ASP A 185 -5.68 -53.40 -29.27
CA ASP A 185 -5.28 -53.60 -30.66
C ASP A 185 -6.02 -52.60 -31.56
N THR A 186 -5.37 -51.47 -31.84
CA THR A 186 -5.76 -50.53 -32.89
C THR A 186 -4.71 -50.60 -33.99
N SER A 187 -4.98 -51.47 -34.95
CA SER A 187 -4.31 -51.47 -36.24
C SER A 187 -4.79 -50.25 -37.02
N GLU A 188 -4.05 -49.14 -36.96
CA GLU A 188 -4.13 -48.06 -37.93
C GLU A 188 -2.73 -47.49 -38.16
N ASP A 189 -2.36 -47.45 -39.44
CA ASP A 189 -1.14 -46.90 -40.02
C ASP A 189 -0.80 -45.51 -39.47
N GLU A 190 0.28 -45.40 -38.70
CA GLU A 190 1.03 -44.16 -38.51
C GLU A 190 2.47 -44.46 -38.91
N SER A 191 2.73 -44.28 -40.20
CA SER A 191 4.05 -44.39 -40.81
C SER A 191 5.07 -43.52 -40.05
N GLU A 192 6.02 -44.20 -39.43
CA GLU A 192 7.41 -43.82 -39.21
C GLU A 192 7.74 -42.33 -39.41
N ASN A 193 7.64 -41.55 -38.35
CA ASN A 193 8.57 -40.45 -38.12
C ASN A 193 9.39 -40.73 -36.85
N GLU A 194 9.97 -41.94 -36.78
CA GLU A 194 11.04 -42.22 -35.83
C GLU A 194 12.31 -41.54 -36.40
N VAL A 195 12.43 -40.23 -36.14
CA VAL A 195 13.62 -39.46 -36.51
C VAL A 195 14.77 -40.01 -35.67
N ASN A 196 15.53 -40.94 -36.26
CA ASN A 196 16.71 -41.53 -35.68
C ASN A 196 17.82 -40.48 -35.59
N PHE A 197 17.79 -39.64 -34.56
CA PHE A 197 18.89 -38.73 -34.25
C PHE A 197 20.17 -39.55 -34.07
N THR A 198 21.22 -39.12 -34.73
CA THR A 198 22.54 -39.72 -34.51
C THR A 198 23.01 -39.38 -33.10
N PHE A 199 23.81 -40.27 -32.48
CA PHE A 199 24.35 -40.03 -31.14
C PHE A 199 25.12 -38.70 -31.07
N ASP A 200 25.83 -38.33 -32.14
CA ASP A 200 26.57 -37.07 -32.25
C ASP A 200 25.64 -35.85 -32.30
N GLU A 201 24.50 -35.92 -33.00
CA GLU A 201 23.49 -34.84 -32.97
C GLU A 201 22.88 -34.66 -31.59
N LEU A 202 22.59 -35.75 -30.87
CA LEU A 202 22.05 -35.68 -29.52
C LEU A 202 23.07 -35.12 -28.52
N GLN A 203 24.34 -35.53 -28.65
CA GLN A 203 25.44 -35.02 -27.85
C GLN A 203 25.62 -33.51 -28.06
N ASN A 204 25.62 -33.06 -29.32
CA ASN A 204 25.77 -31.66 -29.69
C ASN A 204 24.56 -30.81 -29.21
N ALA A 205 23.34 -31.33 -29.32
CA ALA A 205 22.14 -30.69 -28.77
C ALA A 205 22.20 -30.53 -27.24
N TYR A 206 22.69 -31.55 -26.52
CA TYR A 206 22.86 -31.49 -25.07
C TYR A 206 23.92 -30.46 -24.66
N GLU A 207 25.05 -30.41 -25.37
CA GLU A 207 26.14 -29.48 -25.08
C GLU A 207 25.73 -28.02 -25.34
N ASN A 208 24.97 -27.77 -26.41
CA ASN A 208 24.35 -26.48 -26.67
C ASN A 208 23.35 -26.08 -25.56
N LEU A 209 22.49 -27.01 -25.14
CA LEU A 209 21.54 -26.77 -24.05
C LEU A 209 22.25 -26.45 -22.72
N PHE A 210 23.34 -27.14 -22.43
CA PHE A 210 24.15 -26.89 -21.23
C PHE A 210 24.80 -25.49 -21.26
N ASN A 211 25.35 -25.10 -22.41
CA ASN A 211 25.91 -23.75 -22.59
C ASN A 211 24.84 -22.66 -22.44
N GLU A 212 23.63 -22.89 -22.96
CA GLU A 212 22.50 -21.96 -22.75
C GLU A 212 22.09 -21.88 -21.29
N TYR A 213 22.01 -23.02 -20.59
CA TYR A 213 21.73 -23.07 -19.16
C TYR A 213 22.75 -22.26 -18.35
N GLU A 214 24.05 -22.43 -18.62
CA GLU A 214 25.11 -21.68 -17.93
C GLU A 214 24.97 -20.16 -18.16
N ASN A 215 24.70 -19.77 -19.41
CA ASN A 215 24.43 -18.37 -19.76
C ASN A 215 23.21 -17.80 -19.03
N VAL A 216 22.13 -18.57 -18.91
CA VAL A 216 20.94 -18.19 -18.12
C VAL A 216 21.29 -18.04 -16.65
N CYS A 217 22.07 -18.96 -16.07
CA CYS A 217 22.53 -18.87 -14.69
C CYS A 217 23.36 -17.60 -14.42
N LEU A 218 24.25 -17.23 -15.35
CA LEU A 218 25.03 -15.99 -15.24
C LEU A 218 24.15 -14.75 -15.28
N LYS A 219 23.18 -14.70 -16.21
CA LYS A 219 22.17 -13.62 -16.27
C LYS A 219 21.34 -13.56 -14.99
N ASN A 220 20.97 -14.69 -14.41
CA ASN A 220 20.18 -14.73 -13.19
C ASN A 220 20.99 -14.21 -11.98
N LYS A 221 22.30 -14.50 -11.93
CA LYS A 221 23.22 -13.92 -10.93
C LYS A 221 23.32 -12.39 -11.06
N SER A 222 23.40 -11.85 -12.28
CA SER A 222 23.45 -10.39 -12.47
C SER A 222 22.12 -9.72 -12.10
N LEU A 223 20.99 -10.31 -12.49
CA LEU A 223 19.65 -9.82 -12.10
C LEU A 223 19.44 -9.81 -10.59
N LYS A 224 19.90 -10.85 -9.87
CA LYS A 224 19.85 -10.87 -8.40
C LYS A 224 20.65 -9.73 -7.78
N LYS A 225 21.84 -9.42 -8.30
CA LYS A 225 22.64 -8.27 -7.84
C LYS A 225 21.92 -6.94 -8.08
N ASN A 226 21.33 -6.77 -9.26
CA ASN A 226 20.57 -5.57 -9.61
C ASN A 226 19.34 -5.42 -8.71
N ALA A 227 18.61 -6.51 -8.46
CA ALA A 227 17.46 -6.50 -7.55
C ALA A 227 17.85 -6.06 -6.14
N ILE A 228 18.96 -6.57 -5.59
CA ILE A 228 19.48 -6.15 -4.29
C ILE A 228 19.87 -4.67 -4.29
N SER A 229 20.48 -4.17 -5.38
CA SER A 229 20.83 -2.75 -5.52
C SER A 229 19.59 -1.86 -5.49
N ILE A 230 18.58 -2.20 -6.29
CA ILE A 230 17.31 -1.46 -6.37
C ILE A 230 16.57 -1.49 -5.03
N SER A 231 16.57 -2.63 -4.32
CA SER A 231 15.96 -2.71 -2.99
C SER A 231 16.62 -1.77 -1.98
N LYS A 232 17.94 -1.58 -2.03
CA LYS A 232 18.64 -0.61 -1.17
C LYS A 232 18.28 0.83 -1.52
N GLU A 233 18.22 1.17 -2.80
CA GLU A 233 17.80 2.50 -3.26
C GLU A 233 16.35 2.81 -2.82
N LEU A 234 15.44 1.83 -2.91
CA LEU A 234 14.07 1.97 -2.42
C LEU A 234 14.02 2.23 -0.90
N GLU A 235 14.89 1.59 -0.12
CA GLU A 235 14.95 1.79 1.32
C GLU A 235 15.46 3.19 1.68
N ILE A 236 16.47 3.69 0.96
CA ILE A 236 16.97 5.07 1.09
C ILE A 236 15.86 6.08 0.75
N LEU A 237 15.22 5.94 -0.41
CA LEU A 237 14.13 6.83 -0.85
C LEU A 237 12.95 6.80 0.12
N LYS A 238 12.65 5.63 0.71
CA LYS A 238 11.61 5.51 1.74
C LYS A 238 11.97 6.31 3.00
N SER A 239 13.24 6.33 3.40
CA SER A 239 13.73 7.12 4.54
C SER A 239 13.75 8.63 4.25
N GLU A 240 13.94 9.04 3.00
CA GLU A 240 13.86 10.45 2.61
C GLU A 240 12.40 10.92 2.55
N ASN A 241 11.51 10.10 1.98
CA ASN A 241 10.07 10.40 1.97
C ASN A 241 9.50 10.52 3.39
N SER A 242 9.95 9.72 4.35
CA SER A 242 9.50 9.86 5.73
C SER A 242 9.97 11.19 6.36
N LYS A 243 11.19 11.66 6.05
CA LYS A 243 11.67 12.98 6.48
C LYS A 243 10.81 14.11 5.89
N HIS A 244 10.52 14.06 4.59
CA HIS A 244 9.69 15.06 3.94
C HIS A 244 8.25 15.08 4.47
N ILE A 245 7.68 13.91 4.78
CA ILE A 245 6.35 13.83 5.42
C ILE A 245 6.36 14.54 6.78
N ASN A 246 7.36 14.29 7.62
CA ASN A 246 7.49 14.94 8.92
C ASN A 246 7.66 16.47 8.80
N GLU A 247 8.42 16.92 7.80
CA GLU A 247 8.61 18.34 7.51
C GLU A 247 7.31 19.01 7.06
N ILE A 248 6.54 18.36 6.18
CA ILE A 248 5.21 18.81 5.75
C ILE A 248 4.27 18.92 6.95
N GLU A 249 4.29 17.95 7.86
CA GLU A 249 3.46 17.98 9.07
C GLU A 249 3.85 19.14 10.00
N SER A 250 5.15 19.37 10.20
CA SER A 250 5.65 20.52 10.96
C SER A 250 5.22 21.85 10.35
N LEU A 251 5.34 22.01 9.03
CA LEU A 251 4.90 23.20 8.31
C LEU A 251 3.38 23.40 8.38
N LYS A 252 2.61 22.32 8.31
CA LYS A 252 1.16 22.36 8.46
C LYS A 252 0.75 22.87 9.84
N SER A 253 1.42 22.42 10.91
CA SER A 253 1.19 22.93 12.26
C SER A 253 1.56 24.39 12.41
N LYS A 254 2.69 24.83 11.82
CA LYS A 254 3.07 26.26 11.79
C LYS A 254 2.04 27.12 11.04
N ASN A 255 1.56 26.66 9.89
CA ASN A 255 0.53 27.37 9.15
C ASN A 255 -0.77 27.46 9.95
N SER A 256 -1.17 26.41 10.67
CA SER A 256 -2.33 26.47 11.56
C SER A 256 -2.16 27.51 12.66
N PHE A 257 -0.96 27.66 13.21
CA PHE A 257 -0.66 28.69 14.21
C PHE A 257 -0.78 30.10 13.61
N TYR A 258 -0.16 30.35 12.45
CA TYR A 258 -0.24 31.66 11.79
C TYR A 258 -1.66 32.03 11.35
N MET A 259 -2.46 31.05 10.91
CA MET A 259 -3.87 31.30 10.60
C MET A 259 -4.65 31.79 11.82
N ASN A 260 -4.44 31.17 12.98
CA ASN A 260 -5.08 31.62 14.23
C ASN A 260 -4.60 33.04 14.62
N GLU A 261 -3.32 33.34 14.44
CA GLU A 261 -2.77 34.66 14.74
C GLU A 261 -3.35 35.75 13.83
N ILE A 262 -3.51 35.45 12.54
CA ILE A 262 -4.20 36.34 11.58
C ILE A 262 -5.66 36.58 12.01
N ASP A 263 -6.37 35.55 12.45
CA ASP A 263 -7.75 35.70 12.91
C ASP A 263 -7.87 36.60 14.14
N ILE A 264 -6.95 36.44 15.11
CA ILE A 264 -6.88 37.30 16.30
C ILE A 264 -6.60 38.75 15.92
N LEU A 265 -5.65 38.99 15.01
CA LEU A 265 -5.31 40.32 14.53
C LEU A 265 -6.49 40.96 13.77
N ASN A 266 -7.22 40.19 12.97
CA ASN A 266 -8.40 40.66 12.26
C ASN A 266 -9.52 41.09 13.22
N VAL A 267 -9.79 40.29 14.26
CA VAL A 267 -10.77 40.65 15.30
C VAL A 267 -10.35 41.92 16.03
N SER A 268 -9.06 42.02 16.40
CA SER A 268 -8.51 43.18 17.10
C SER A 268 -8.61 44.46 16.24
N SER A 269 -8.27 44.37 14.95
CA SER A 269 -8.41 45.46 14.00
C SER A 269 -9.86 45.91 13.85
N LYS A 270 -10.79 44.96 13.73
CA LYS A 270 -12.23 45.25 13.64
C LYS A 270 -12.76 45.96 14.89
N LEU A 271 -12.34 45.53 16.08
CA LEU A 271 -12.69 46.17 17.34
C LEU A 271 -12.14 47.60 17.41
N SER A 272 -10.87 47.79 17.03
CA SER A 272 -10.23 49.10 16.96
C SER A 272 -10.98 50.05 16.04
N ILE A 273 -11.31 49.62 14.81
CA ILE A 273 -12.09 50.42 13.85
C ILE A 273 -13.47 50.78 14.43
N GLY A 274 -14.14 49.84 15.11
CA GLY A 274 -15.42 50.09 15.78
C GLY A 274 -15.31 51.20 16.83
N SER A 275 -14.29 51.11 17.70
CA SER A 275 -14.05 52.11 18.75
C SER A 275 -13.73 53.50 18.19
N MET A 276 -12.98 53.59 17.09
CA MET A 276 -12.67 54.86 16.43
C MET A 276 -13.94 55.54 15.90
N LYS A 277 -14.82 54.78 15.24
CA LYS A 277 -16.10 55.30 14.73
C LYS A 277 -17.02 55.80 15.84
N GLU A 278 -17.07 55.08 16.97
CA GLU A 278 -17.83 55.52 18.14
C GLU A 278 -17.27 56.82 18.72
N ASN A 279 -15.95 56.94 18.85
CA ASN A 279 -15.29 58.16 19.30
C ASN A 279 -15.56 59.35 18.36
N GLU A 280 -15.57 59.14 17.03
CA GLU A 280 -15.96 60.16 16.06
C GLU A 280 -17.41 60.63 16.28
N LYS A 281 -18.33 59.69 16.50
CA LYS A 281 -19.73 60.00 16.78
C LYS A 281 -19.89 60.80 18.07
N LEU A 282 -19.24 60.37 19.15
CA LEU A 282 -19.24 61.07 20.44
C LEU A 282 -18.65 62.48 20.31
N LYS A 283 -17.61 62.66 19.50
CA LYS A 283 -17.03 63.97 19.22
C LYS A 283 -18.03 64.92 18.56
N ILE A 284 -18.77 64.43 17.56
CA ILE A 284 -19.84 65.21 16.90
C ILE A 284 -20.93 65.60 17.90
N GLU A 285 -21.34 64.68 18.77
CA GLU A 285 -22.37 64.93 19.80
C GLU A 285 -21.91 65.96 20.84
N ILE A 286 -20.65 65.85 21.31
CA ILE A 286 -20.04 66.82 22.21
C ILE A 286 -20.00 68.21 21.56
N ASP A 287 -19.64 68.31 20.28
CA ASP A 287 -19.59 69.59 19.58
C ASP A 287 -20.99 70.22 19.41
N ALA A 288 -22.02 69.39 19.20
CA ALA A 288 -23.41 69.84 19.18
C ALA A 288 -23.87 70.34 20.58
N LEU A 289 -23.55 69.60 21.65
CA LEU A 289 -23.86 69.98 23.03
C LEU A 289 -23.12 71.25 23.46
N LYS A 290 -21.86 71.43 23.06
CA LYS A 290 -21.12 72.67 23.32
C LYS A 290 -21.79 73.88 22.67
N LYS A 291 -22.29 73.74 21.44
CA LYS A 291 -23.04 74.80 20.75
C LYS A 291 -24.34 75.15 21.48
N SER A 292 -25.12 74.16 21.91
CA SER A 292 -26.35 74.41 22.68
C SER A 292 -26.05 75.04 24.03
N PHE A 293 -25.00 74.61 24.72
CA PHE A 293 -24.55 75.20 25.98
C PHE A 293 -24.12 76.67 25.82
N PHE A 294 -23.40 77.01 24.74
CA PHE A 294 -23.01 78.40 24.47
C PHE A 294 -24.24 79.31 24.28
N ILE A 295 -25.25 78.84 23.55
CA ILE A 295 -26.53 79.56 23.38
C ILE A 295 -27.22 79.73 24.74
N PHE A 296 -27.32 78.65 25.51
CA PHE A 296 -27.92 78.67 26.84
C PHE A 296 -27.20 79.64 27.80
N SER A 297 -25.87 79.57 27.86
CA SER A 297 -25.04 80.47 28.69
C SER A 297 -25.24 81.94 28.30
N ASN A 298 -25.29 82.24 27.01
CA ASN A 298 -25.56 83.61 26.53
C ASN A 298 -26.97 84.06 26.91
N SER A 299 -27.98 83.19 26.80
CA SER A 299 -29.34 83.52 27.23
C SER A 299 -29.44 83.72 28.75
N SER A 300 -28.73 82.92 29.54
CA SER A 300 -28.66 83.07 31.00
C SER A 300 -28.04 84.41 31.37
N ALA A 301 -26.90 84.78 30.79
CA ALA A 301 -26.26 86.07 31.06
C ALA A 301 -27.16 87.26 30.71
N LYS A 302 -27.91 87.16 29.60
CA LYS A 302 -28.92 88.18 29.24
C LYS A 302 -30.05 88.25 30.26
N LEU A 303 -30.52 87.11 30.74
CA LEU A 303 -31.55 87.04 31.78
C LEU A 303 -31.05 87.61 33.11
N ASP A 304 -29.83 87.26 33.52
CA ASP A 304 -29.20 87.78 34.75
C ASP A 304 -29.04 89.30 34.68
N ASN A 305 -28.62 89.84 33.53
CA ASN A 305 -28.57 91.29 33.31
C ASN A 305 -29.96 91.93 33.40
N LEU A 306 -31.00 91.29 32.84
CA LEU A 306 -32.38 91.80 32.92
C LEU A 306 -32.89 91.82 34.36
N LEU A 307 -32.65 90.74 35.12
CA LEU A 307 -33.04 90.64 36.52
C LEU A 307 -32.26 91.62 37.40
N GLY A 308 -30.97 91.87 37.11
CA GLY A 308 -30.16 92.87 37.80
C GLY A 308 -30.60 94.31 37.56
N LEU A 309 -31.23 94.60 36.42
CA LEU A 309 -31.82 95.91 36.09
C LEU A 309 -33.22 96.09 36.69
N GLN A 310 -33.84 95.04 37.23
CA GLN A 310 -35.16 95.12 37.83
C GLN A 310 -35.07 95.89 39.16
N ARG A 311 -35.72 97.06 39.23
CA ARG A 311 -35.86 97.82 40.47
C ARG A 311 -36.46 96.93 41.55
N CYS A 312 -35.89 96.96 42.75
CA CYS A 312 -36.47 96.29 43.90
C CYS A 312 -37.92 96.77 44.04
N VAL A 313 -38.89 95.85 44.19
CA VAL A 313 -40.32 96.19 44.33
C VAL A 313 -40.59 97.12 45.54
N PHE A 314 -39.58 97.32 46.39
CA PHE A 314 -39.59 98.24 47.52
C PHE A 314 -38.89 99.59 47.29
N ASP A 315 -38.25 99.84 46.13
CA ASP A 315 -37.66 101.14 45.78
C ASP A 315 -38.75 102.12 45.32
N LYS A 316 -39.36 102.81 46.30
CA LYS A 316 -40.39 103.84 46.11
C LYS A 316 -39.81 105.27 46.04
N ALA A 317 -38.60 105.44 45.53
CA ALA A 317 -37.89 106.73 45.57
C ALA A 317 -38.51 107.84 44.68
N ASP A 318 -39.34 107.50 43.68
CA ASP A 318 -39.82 108.49 42.70
C ASP A 318 -41.27 108.97 42.88
N LEU A 319 -41.94 108.62 44.00
CA LEU A 319 -43.29 109.10 44.32
C LEU A 319 -43.33 109.97 45.60
N GLY A 320 -42.27 110.76 45.83
CA GLY A 320 -42.21 111.71 46.95
C GLY A 320 -42.15 111.06 48.33
N TYR A 321 -41.59 109.86 48.44
CA TYR A 321 -41.39 109.17 49.71
C TYR A 321 -39.93 109.29 50.14
N GLU A 322 -39.68 109.86 51.32
CA GLU A 322 -38.34 109.95 51.89
C GLU A 322 -37.76 108.56 52.19
N GLU A 323 -36.48 108.42 51.89
CA GLU A 323 -35.71 107.19 51.98
C GLU A 323 -35.57 106.73 53.45
N ILE A 324 -36.43 105.80 53.88
CA ILE A 324 -36.21 105.10 55.16
C ILE A 324 -35.09 104.11 54.95
N LYS A 325 -33.88 104.51 55.37
CA LYS A 325 -32.74 103.62 55.62
C LYS A 325 -33.23 102.41 56.42
N ASN A 326 -33.33 101.26 55.76
CA ASN A 326 -33.18 99.90 56.30
C ASN A 326 -34.04 98.90 55.50
N VAL A 327 -33.55 98.41 54.37
CA VAL A 327 -34.01 97.10 53.88
C VAL A 327 -32.80 96.27 53.49
N LYS A 328 -32.57 95.21 54.28
CA LYS A 328 -31.55 94.19 54.09
C LYS A 328 -31.67 93.63 52.68
N HIS A 329 -30.58 93.67 51.91
CA HIS A 329 -30.45 92.93 50.67
C HIS A 329 -30.92 91.48 50.88
N PHE A 330 -31.90 91.05 50.08
CA PHE A 330 -32.36 89.67 50.05
C PHE A 330 -31.15 88.77 49.76
N LYS A 331 -30.77 87.96 50.74
CA LYS A 331 -29.84 86.85 50.52
C LYS A 331 -30.51 85.86 49.57
N ASN A 332 -29.86 85.64 48.43
CA ASN A 332 -30.18 84.66 47.38
C ASN A 332 -30.97 83.44 47.89
N PHE A 333 -32.18 83.24 47.35
CA PHE A 333 -33.05 82.09 47.64
C PHE A 333 -32.70 80.82 46.84
N PHE A 334 -31.65 80.83 46.03
CA PHE A 334 -31.21 79.62 45.33
C PHE A 334 -30.20 78.85 46.16
N VAL A 335 -30.70 77.91 46.97
CA VAL A 335 -29.90 76.88 47.60
C VAL A 335 -29.36 75.95 46.51
N LYS A 336 -28.03 75.87 46.35
CA LYS A 336 -27.39 74.80 45.58
C LYS A 336 -27.75 73.46 46.23
N LYS A 337 -28.49 72.63 45.51
CA LYS A 337 -28.74 71.24 45.89
C LYS A 337 -27.47 70.46 45.53
N ASN A 338 -26.71 70.05 46.55
CA ASN A 338 -25.60 69.11 46.40
C ASN A 338 -26.10 67.72 46.02
#